data_AF-K4QSD3-F1
#
_entry.id   AF-K4QSD3-F1
#
_cell.length_a   1.000
_cell.length_b   1.000
_cell.length_c   1.000
_cell.angle_alpha   90.00
_cell.angle_beta   90.00
_cell.angle_gamma   90.00
#
_symmetry.space_group_name_H-M   'P 1'
#
loop_
_entity.id
_entity.type
_entity.pdbx_description
1 polymer ?
#
loop_
_entity_poly.entity_id
_entity_poly.type
_entity_poly.pdbx_seq_one_letter_code
_entity_poly.pdbx_strand_id
1 'polypeptide(L)'
;MGDSEDLNSIAYQWCWGSIAPSGPQVWNPLVAEMVTAGSVMLELWEQVLRPRQRADLTDGFAAEAEQSARLAAAFLAGVSRIGHASPARMVSFGARQEPSPAFEQAHTAWREQALRAGLPLPPIGARVRHADPEHITAAVLPRLTGCDCAGYVDGERCRDQDHQGLYVAAYALNRHGADVLHADTVAKAYRATGDPAWDAVRAALVNAVAHHVGIDARSLPHLIRPADPLRLTAFGRLVAQSCRLARGNTLRGFASPHDTLQMMSDRARVHAREAVSRLRVAG
;
A
#
# COMPACT_ATOMS: atom_id res chain seq x y z
N MET A 1 34.67 -9.91 -6.43
CA MET A 1 33.47 -10.17 -5.61
C MET A 1 32.81 -8.83 -5.38
N GLY A 2 31.90 -8.42 -6.27
CA GLY A 2 31.17 -7.16 -6.15
C GLY A 2 29.74 -7.44 -5.72
N ASP A 3 29.32 -6.74 -4.66
CA ASP A 3 27.97 -6.27 -4.35
C ASP A 3 26.79 -7.17 -4.75
N SER A 4 26.61 -8.26 -4.00
CA SER A 4 25.35 -9.02 -4.01
C SER A 4 24.27 -8.38 -3.12
N GLU A 5 24.58 -7.32 -2.37
CA GLU A 5 23.63 -6.69 -1.44
C GLU A 5 22.65 -5.71 -2.11
N ASP A 6 22.92 -5.27 -3.35
CA ASP A 6 22.10 -4.23 -4.00
C ASP A 6 21.09 -4.73 -5.05
N LEU A 7 21.16 -6.00 -5.48
CA LEU A 7 20.26 -6.48 -6.54
C LEU A 7 18.80 -6.61 -6.08
N ASN A 8 18.55 -6.81 -4.78
CA ASN A 8 17.20 -6.82 -4.23
C ASN A 8 16.72 -5.42 -3.79
N SER A 9 17.57 -4.40 -3.82
CA SER A 9 17.22 -3.08 -3.29
C SER A 9 16.15 -2.38 -4.14
N ILE A 10 16.02 -2.73 -5.43
CA ILE A 10 15.04 -2.11 -6.35
C ILE A 10 13.89 -3.03 -6.77
N ALA A 11 13.86 -4.30 -6.33
CA ALA A 11 12.85 -5.28 -6.75
C ALA A 11 11.42 -4.77 -6.53
N TYR A 12 11.19 -4.05 -5.43
CA TYR A 12 9.88 -3.52 -5.08
C TYR A 12 9.35 -2.46 -6.08
N GLN A 13 10.22 -1.74 -6.79
CA GLN A 13 9.84 -0.75 -7.79
C GLN A 13 9.21 -1.41 -9.03
N TRP A 14 9.45 -2.71 -9.21
CA TRP A 14 8.90 -3.52 -10.31
C TRP A 14 7.55 -4.16 -9.97
N CYS A 15 7.07 -4.03 -8.74
CA CYS A 15 5.69 -4.36 -8.41
C CYS A 15 4.76 -3.41 -9.16
N TRP A 16 3.89 -3.92 -10.01
CA TRP A 16 2.94 -3.07 -10.74
C TRP A 16 1.69 -2.77 -9.90
N GLY A 17 1.20 -1.53 -9.98
CA GLY A 17 -0.01 -1.06 -9.30
C GLY A 17 -1.22 -1.07 -10.22
N SER A 18 -1.29 -0.07 -11.11
CA SER A 18 -2.33 0.10 -12.13
C SER A 18 -1.76 -0.01 -13.54
N ILE A 19 -2.65 -0.28 -14.49
CA ILE A 19 -2.34 -0.44 -15.92
C ILE A 19 -3.22 0.53 -16.70
N ALA A 20 -2.62 1.26 -17.66
CA ALA A 20 -3.30 2.12 -18.62
C ALA A 20 -2.75 1.79 -20.03
N PRO A 21 -3.46 0.95 -20.81
CA PRO A 21 -2.97 0.49 -22.12
C PRO A 21 -2.71 1.60 -23.14
N SER A 22 -3.43 2.72 -23.02
CA SER A 22 -3.34 3.85 -23.95
C SER A 22 -2.27 4.89 -23.58
N GLY A 23 -1.52 4.67 -22.49
CA GLY A 23 -0.50 5.60 -22.02
C GLY A 23 0.89 5.33 -22.62
N PRO A 24 1.79 6.34 -22.66
CA PRO A 24 3.19 6.15 -23.10
C PRO A 24 3.94 5.18 -22.19
N GLN A 25 3.52 5.05 -20.94
CA GLN A 25 3.93 4.00 -20.02
C GLN A 25 2.67 3.21 -19.63
N VAL A 26 2.70 1.90 -19.87
CA VAL A 26 1.53 1.02 -19.78
C VAL A 26 1.12 0.71 -18.34
N TRP A 27 2.03 0.86 -17.37
CA TRP A 27 1.78 0.53 -15.97
C TRP A 27 2.49 1.49 -15.02
N ASN A 28 1.93 1.65 -13.83
CA ASN A 28 2.48 2.49 -12.77
C ASN A 28 3.06 1.61 -11.65
N PRO A 29 4.27 1.89 -11.14
CA PRO A 29 4.80 1.21 -9.96
C PRO A 29 3.86 1.31 -8.76
N LEU A 30 3.66 0.18 -8.07
CA LEU A 30 2.86 0.09 -6.86
C LEU A 30 3.39 1.05 -5.80
N VAL A 31 4.72 1.14 -5.63
CA VAL A 31 5.33 2.09 -4.69
C VAL A 31 4.98 3.55 -5.01
N ALA A 32 4.90 3.93 -6.29
CA ALA A 32 4.52 5.28 -6.67
C ALA A 32 3.06 5.57 -6.30
N GLU A 33 2.16 4.60 -6.48
CA GLU A 33 0.76 4.72 -6.04
C GLU A 33 0.62 4.79 -4.52
N MET A 34 1.40 3.99 -3.79
CA MET A 34 1.42 3.97 -2.32
C MET A 34 1.92 5.30 -1.75
N VAL A 35 3.06 5.79 -2.25
CA VAL A 35 3.64 7.09 -1.86
C VAL A 35 2.67 8.23 -2.21
N THR A 36 2.03 8.17 -3.38
CA THR A 36 1.02 9.16 -3.78
C THR A 36 -0.22 9.11 -2.90
N ALA A 37 -0.70 7.93 -2.50
CA ALA A 37 -1.83 7.81 -1.58
C ALA A 37 -1.52 8.40 -0.20
N GLY A 38 -0.29 8.24 0.29
CA GLY A 38 0.19 8.91 1.50
C GLY A 38 0.20 10.44 1.35
N SER A 39 0.79 10.96 0.27
CA SER A 39 0.77 12.39 -0.06
C SER A 39 -0.65 12.95 -0.14
N VAL A 40 -1.58 12.24 -0.79
CA VAL A 40 -2.98 12.67 -0.89
C VAL A 40 -3.64 12.74 0.48
N MET A 41 -3.39 11.78 1.37
CA MET A 41 -3.93 11.82 2.72
C MET A 41 -3.40 13.02 3.52
N LEU A 42 -2.12 13.36 3.38
CA LEU A 42 -1.54 14.57 3.99
C LEU A 42 -2.26 15.82 3.47
N GLU A 43 -2.46 15.94 2.16
CA GLU A 43 -3.16 17.09 1.55
C GLU A 43 -4.64 17.14 1.98
N LEU A 44 -5.33 16.01 2.04
CA LEU A 44 -6.71 15.97 2.55
C LEU A 44 -6.77 16.44 4.02
N TRP A 45 -5.82 16.00 4.85
CA TRP A 45 -5.75 16.40 6.25
C TRP A 45 -5.61 17.91 6.39
N GLU A 46 -4.66 18.52 5.67
CA GLU A 46 -4.38 19.95 5.78
C GLU A 46 -5.44 20.83 5.10
N GLN A 47 -5.91 20.44 3.92
CA GLN A 47 -6.66 21.33 3.03
C GLN A 47 -8.16 21.07 2.99
N VAL A 48 -8.62 19.90 3.47
CA VAL A 48 -10.03 19.47 3.34
C VAL A 48 -10.66 19.17 4.69
N LEU A 49 -9.96 18.50 5.60
CA LEU A 49 -10.52 18.14 6.90
C LEU A 49 -10.66 19.36 7.81
N ARG A 50 -11.88 19.58 8.30
CA ARG A 50 -12.16 20.60 9.31
C ARG A 50 -11.47 20.26 10.62
N PRO A 51 -11.12 21.24 11.47
CA PRO A 51 -10.46 20.99 12.77
C PRO A 51 -11.17 19.93 13.61
N ARG A 52 -12.51 19.95 13.65
CA ARG A 52 -13.30 18.91 14.36
C ARG A 52 -13.09 17.50 13.80
N GLN A 53 -13.03 17.35 12.48
CA GLN A 53 -12.80 16.03 11.85
C GLN A 53 -11.38 15.52 12.15
N ARG A 54 -10.39 16.42 12.21
CA ARG A 54 -9.00 16.09 12.58
C ARG A 54 -8.90 15.68 14.04
N ALA A 55 -9.60 16.38 14.94
CA ALA A 55 -9.73 15.99 16.34
C ALA A 55 -10.42 14.62 16.48
N ASP A 56 -11.56 14.40 15.80
CA ASP A 56 -12.29 13.13 15.83
C ASP A 56 -11.43 11.95 15.35
N LEU A 57 -10.59 12.15 14.31
CA LEU A 57 -9.65 11.15 13.84
C LEU A 57 -8.48 10.94 14.80
N THR A 58 -7.95 12.01 15.40
CA THR A 58 -6.87 11.95 16.40
C THR A 58 -7.32 11.12 17.60
N ASP A 59 -8.52 11.40 18.11
CA ASP A 59 -9.13 10.62 19.19
C ASP A 59 -9.44 9.19 18.74
N GLY A 60 -9.89 8.99 17.50
CA GLY A 60 -10.18 7.66 16.94
C GLY A 60 -8.94 6.77 16.81
N PHE A 61 -7.79 7.38 16.54
CA PHE A 61 -6.49 6.71 16.60
C PHE A 61 -5.94 6.59 18.01
N ALA A 62 -6.56 7.24 19.01
CA ALA A 62 -6.01 7.39 20.35
C ALA A 62 -4.54 7.89 20.32
N ALA A 63 -4.25 8.83 19.41
CA ALA A 63 -2.93 9.41 19.27
C ALA A 63 -2.70 10.51 20.32
N GLU A 64 -1.49 10.62 20.84
CA GLU A 64 -1.13 11.67 21.82
C GLU A 64 -1.20 13.10 21.23
N ALA A 65 -1.00 13.23 19.91
CA ALA A 65 -1.00 14.50 19.22
C ALA A 65 -1.59 14.38 17.81
N GLU A 66 -2.19 15.47 17.33
CA GLU A 66 -2.73 15.57 15.96
C GLU A 66 -1.67 15.27 14.91
N GLN A 67 -0.42 15.72 15.12
CA GLN A 67 0.69 15.47 14.21
C GLN A 67 1.01 13.97 14.09
N SER A 68 0.94 13.21 15.18
CA SER A 68 1.13 11.75 15.16
C SER A 68 0.00 11.06 14.41
N ALA A 69 -1.26 11.46 14.66
CA ALA A 69 -2.42 10.96 13.95
C ALA A 69 -2.34 11.25 12.44
N ARG A 70 -1.89 12.44 12.06
CA ARG A 70 -1.70 12.86 10.68
C ARG A 70 -0.69 11.99 9.94
N LEU A 71 0.49 11.78 10.53
CA LEU A 71 1.53 10.95 9.93
C LEU A 71 1.10 9.48 9.87
N ALA A 72 0.48 8.96 10.92
CA ALA A 72 -0.06 7.61 10.95
C ALA A 72 -1.14 7.41 9.89
N ALA A 73 -2.08 8.36 9.76
CA ALA A 73 -3.13 8.33 8.73
C ALA A 73 -2.54 8.29 7.31
N ALA A 74 -1.54 9.14 7.04
CA ALA A 74 -0.87 9.18 5.74
C ALA A 74 -0.10 7.89 5.43
N PHE A 75 0.62 7.36 6.42
CA PHE A 75 1.32 6.11 6.29
C PHE A 75 0.36 4.95 6.02
N LEU A 76 -0.68 4.79 6.84
CA LEU A 76 -1.72 3.77 6.68
C LEU A 76 -2.43 3.87 5.33
N ALA A 77 -2.69 5.09 4.84
CA ALA A 77 -3.24 5.28 3.49
C ALA A 77 -2.28 4.77 2.41
N GLY A 78 -0.98 5.06 2.54
CA GLY A 78 0.04 4.62 1.60
C GLY A 78 0.23 3.10 1.60
N VAL A 79 0.21 2.45 2.76
CA VAL A 79 0.42 0.99 2.87
C VAL A 79 -0.85 0.15 2.74
N SER A 80 -2.02 0.78 2.59
CA SER A 80 -3.32 0.10 2.46
C SER A 80 -3.39 -0.93 1.31
N ARG A 81 -2.50 -0.80 0.31
CA ARG A 81 -2.44 -1.68 -0.86
C ARG A 81 -1.25 -2.62 -0.87
N ILE A 82 -0.57 -2.81 0.25
CA ILE A 82 0.62 -3.67 0.33
C ILE A 82 0.37 -5.12 -0.11
N GLY A 83 -0.85 -5.64 0.06
CA GLY A 83 -1.22 -6.98 -0.41
C GLY A 83 -1.28 -7.15 -1.93
N HIS A 84 -1.23 -6.05 -2.70
CA HIS A 84 -1.01 -6.12 -4.14
C HIS A 84 0.39 -6.63 -4.49
N ALA A 85 1.38 -6.50 -3.60
CA ALA A 85 2.68 -7.13 -3.74
C ALA A 85 2.58 -8.61 -3.33
N SER A 86 1.93 -9.40 -4.18
CA SER A 86 1.74 -10.83 -4.00
C SER A 86 1.98 -11.59 -5.32
N PRO A 87 2.40 -12.87 -5.26
CA PRO A 87 2.69 -13.66 -6.45
C PRO A 87 1.50 -13.69 -7.43
N ALA A 88 0.30 -14.00 -6.93
CA ALA A 88 -0.91 -14.12 -7.75
C ALA A 88 -1.27 -12.81 -8.45
N ARG A 89 -1.14 -11.67 -7.76
CA ARG A 89 -1.36 -10.37 -8.39
C ARG A 89 -0.30 -10.07 -9.43
N MET A 90 0.98 -10.33 -9.15
CA MET A 90 2.02 -10.02 -10.12
C MET A 90 1.89 -10.82 -11.41
N VAL A 91 1.58 -12.12 -11.33
CA VAL A 91 1.37 -12.96 -12.53
C VAL A 91 0.12 -12.58 -13.31
N SER A 92 -0.84 -11.91 -12.67
CA SER A 92 -2.06 -11.44 -13.35
C SER A 92 -1.85 -10.12 -14.10
N PHE A 93 -0.59 -9.70 -14.35
CA PHE A 93 -0.29 -8.50 -15.12
C PHE A 93 -1.10 -8.54 -16.42
N GLY A 94 -2.04 -7.62 -16.55
CA GLY A 94 -2.79 -7.48 -17.78
C GLY A 94 -3.85 -8.52 -18.09
N ALA A 95 -4.11 -9.47 -17.19
CA ALA A 95 -5.10 -10.53 -17.41
C ALA A 95 -6.55 -10.05 -17.65
N ARG A 96 -6.84 -8.77 -17.38
CA ARG A 96 -8.16 -8.14 -17.58
C ARG A 96 -8.24 -7.21 -18.80
N GLN A 97 -7.14 -7.08 -19.56
CA GLN A 97 -7.09 -6.22 -20.73
C GLN A 97 -7.38 -7.03 -21.99
N GLU A 98 -7.94 -6.37 -23.01
CA GLU A 98 -8.07 -7.00 -24.33
C GLU A 98 -6.66 -7.33 -24.85
N PRO A 99 -6.43 -8.57 -25.33
CA PRO A 99 -5.15 -8.95 -25.90
C PRO A 99 -4.80 -8.05 -27.08
N SER A 100 -3.59 -7.50 -27.07
CA SER A 100 -3.02 -6.80 -28.22
C SER A 100 -1.52 -7.06 -28.27
N PRO A 101 -0.90 -7.08 -29.47
CA PRO A 101 0.54 -7.31 -29.60
C PRO A 101 1.39 -6.34 -28.77
N ALA A 102 1.00 -5.07 -28.72
CA ALA A 102 1.71 -4.05 -27.93
C ALA A 102 1.64 -4.35 -26.43
N PHE A 103 0.50 -4.84 -25.95
CA PHE A 103 0.29 -5.16 -24.56
C PHE A 103 1.04 -6.45 -24.14
N GLU A 104 1.05 -7.47 -24.99
CA GLU A 104 1.85 -8.68 -24.79
C GLU A 104 3.35 -8.38 -24.77
N GLN A 105 3.83 -7.50 -25.65
CA GLN A 105 5.20 -6.99 -25.64
C GLN A 105 5.51 -6.28 -24.31
N ALA A 106 4.63 -5.38 -23.86
CA ALA A 106 4.80 -4.68 -22.58
C ALA A 106 4.85 -5.63 -21.38
N HIS A 107 3.98 -6.65 -21.36
CA HIS A 107 3.98 -7.69 -20.33
C HIS A 107 5.29 -8.49 -20.33
N THR A 108 5.75 -8.92 -21.50
CA THR A 108 7.01 -9.67 -21.66
C THR A 108 8.20 -8.83 -21.19
N ALA A 109 8.29 -7.59 -21.64
CA ALA A 109 9.35 -6.67 -21.26
C ALA A 109 9.34 -6.38 -19.75
N TRP A 110 8.17 -6.12 -19.15
CA TRP A 110 8.05 -5.96 -17.70
C TRP A 110 8.53 -7.19 -16.96
N ARG A 111 8.09 -8.39 -17.35
CA ARG A 111 8.45 -9.63 -16.66
C ARG A 111 9.96 -9.89 -16.69
N GLU A 112 10.59 -9.72 -17.85
CA GLU A 112 12.04 -9.87 -17.99
C GLU A 112 12.81 -8.89 -17.11
N GLN A 113 12.41 -7.62 -17.12
CA GLN A 113 13.08 -6.58 -16.33
C GLN A 113 12.85 -6.77 -14.84
N ALA A 114 11.64 -7.14 -14.42
CA ALA A 114 11.31 -7.45 -13.04
C ALA A 114 12.11 -8.63 -12.50
N LEU A 115 12.28 -9.70 -13.30
CA LEU A 115 13.15 -10.83 -12.95
C LEU A 115 14.62 -10.41 -12.82
N ARG A 116 15.13 -9.59 -13.75
CA ARG A 116 16.50 -9.05 -13.67
C ARG A 116 16.72 -8.17 -12.45
N ALA A 117 15.67 -7.46 -12.02
CA ALA A 117 15.67 -6.63 -10.81
C ALA A 117 15.41 -7.43 -9.52
N GLY A 118 15.38 -8.77 -9.58
CA GLY A 118 15.24 -9.62 -8.39
C GLY A 118 13.82 -9.78 -7.86
N LEU A 119 12.78 -9.34 -8.59
CA LEU A 119 11.40 -9.58 -8.16
C LEU A 119 11.12 -11.10 -8.15
N PRO A 120 10.65 -11.70 -7.03
CA PRO A 120 10.49 -13.15 -6.87
C PRO A 120 9.25 -13.67 -7.60
N LEU A 121 9.23 -13.49 -8.92
CA LEU A 121 8.16 -13.96 -9.78
C LEU A 121 8.23 -15.48 -9.92
N PRO A 122 7.10 -16.19 -9.75
CA PRO A 122 7.07 -17.62 -9.96
C PRO A 122 7.28 -17.94 -11.46
N PRO A 123 7.78 -19.15 -11.81
CA PRO A 123 7.90 -19.59 -13.19
C PRO A 123 6.57 -19.48 -13.95
N ILE A 124 6.64 -19.30 -15.27
CA ILE A 124 5.44 -19.27 -16.12
C ILE A 124 4.71 -20.62 -15.98
N GLY A 125 3.40 -20.57 -15.73
CA GLY A 125 2.56 -21.76 -15.53
C GLY A 125 2.63 -22.39 -14.13
N ALA A 126 3.45 -21.85 -13.21
CA ALA A 126 3.47 -22.32 -11.83
C ALA A 126 2.13 -22.08 -11.13
N ARG A 127 1.70 -23.04 -10.30
CA ARG A 127 0.50 -22.88 -9.48
C ARG A 127 0.75 -21.88 -8.36
N VAL A 128 0.06 -20.75 -8.41
CA VAL A 128 0.07 -19.74 -7.34
C VAL A 128 -1.22 -19.81 -6.53
N ARG A 129 -1.10 -19.65 -5.21
CA ARG A 129 -2.27 -19.51 -4.34
C ARG A 129 -2.84 -18.11 -4.53
N HIS A 130 -4.15 -18.03 -4.71
CA HIS A 130 -4.87 -16.76 -4.86
C HIS A 130 -5.53 -16.36 -3.55
N ALA A 131 -5.47 -15.08 -3.22
CA ALA A 131 -6.31 -14.43 -2.23
C ALA A 131 -6.49 -12.96 -2.66
N ASP A 132 -7.60 -12.36 -2.24
CA ASP A 132 -7.83 -10.95 -2.54
C ASP A 132 -6.75 -10.08 -1.86
N PRO A 133 -6.21 -9.05 -2.56
CA PRO A 133 -5.12 -8.22 -2.03
C PRO A 133 -5.43 -7.61 -0.66
N GLU A 134 -6.69 -7.31 -0.36
CA GLU A 134 -7.10 -6.67 0.88
C GLU A 134 -6.98 -7.63 2.07
N HIS A 135 -7.26 -8.92 1.86
CA HIS A 135 -7.00 -9.97 2.86
C HIS A 135 -5.50 -10.16 3.09
N ILE A 136 -4.71 -10.07 2.02
CA ILE A 136 -3.25 -10.16 2.11
C ILE A 136 -2.70 -8.96 2.89
N THR A 137 -3.16 -7.73 2.61
CA THR A 137 -2.79 -6.54 3.39
C THR A 137 -3.09 -6.76 4.87
N ALA A 138 -4.31 -7.19 5.21
CA ALA A 138 -4.70 -7.43 6.60
C ALA A 138 -3.79 -8.46 7.30
N ALA A 139 -3.38 -9.50 6.58
CA ALA A 139 -2.53 -10.57 7.12
C ALA A 139 -1.07 -10.16 7.34
N VAL A 140 -0.53 -9.24 6.52
CA VAL A 140 0.91 -8.91 6.54
C VAL A 140 1.22 -7.59 7.23
N LEU A 141 0.29 -6.63 7.20
CA LEU A 141 0.55 -5.27 7.65
C LEU A 141 0.98 -5.19 9.12
N PRO A 142 0.31 -5.85 10.09
CA PRO A 142 0.72 -5.76 11.50
C PRO A 142 2.19 -6.14 11.73
N ARG A 143 2.68 -7.19 11.04
CA ARG A 143 4.07 -7.61 11.16
C ARG A 143 5.05 -6.62 10.54
N LEU A 144 4.67 -6.02 9.42
CA LEU A 144 5.49 -5.00 8.76
C LEU A 144 5.56 -3.68 9.56
N THR A 145 4.66 -3.48 10.53
CA THR A 145 4.56 -2.28 11.36
C THR A 145 4.90 -2.51 12.83
N GLY A 146 5.49 -3.65 13.20
CA GLY A 146 6.05 -3.86 14.55
C GLY A 146 5.59 -5.12 15.29
N CYS A 147 4.52 -5.79 14.86
CA CYS A 147 4.08 -7.04 15.51
C CYS A 147 5.00 -8.22 15.15
N ASP A 148 5.68 -8.80 16.13
CA ASP A 148 6.58 -9.95 15.96
C ASP A 148 5.95 -11.30 16.33
N CYS A 149 4.64 -11.32 16.63
CA CYS A 149 3.93 -12.51 17.07
C CYS A 149 3.93 -13.61 15.98
N ALA A 150 4.80 -14.61 16.16
CA ALA A 150 4.95 -15.72 15.24
C ALA A 150 3.65 -16.54 15.12
N GLY A 151 3.17 -16.73 13.88
CA GLY A 151 2.06 -17.63 13.56
C GLY A 151 0.66 -17.08 13.79
N TYR A 152 0.50 -15.85 14.26
CA TYR A 152 -0.80 -15.22 14.56
C TYR A 152 -1.06 -14.02 13.67
N VAL A 153 -1.42 -14.33 12.43
CA VAL A 153 -1.63 -13.34 11.35
C VAL A 153 -3.01 -12.69 11.39
N ASP A 154 -3.93 -13.27 12.15
CA ASP A 154 -5.29 -12.77 12.37
C ASP A 154 -5.42 -11.83 13.58
N GLY A 155 -4.48 -11.88 14.52
CA GLY A 155 -4.43 -11.03 15.72
C GLY A 155 -5.10 -11.63 16.95
N GLU A 156 -5.85 -12.74 16.81
CA GLU A 156 -6.64 -13.33 17.91
C GLU A 156 -5.79 -13.81 19.08
N ARG A 157 -4.52 -14.12 18.82
CA ARG A 157 -3.56 -14.65 19.79
C ARG A 157 -2.33 -13.75 19.96
N CYS A 158 -2.41 -12.50 19.49
CA CYS A 158 -1.38 -11.52 19.75
C CYS A 158 -1.31 -11.23 21.24
N ARG A 159 -0.15 -11.48 21.86
CA ARG A 159 0.06 -11.38 23.31
C ARG A 159 0.26 -9.94 23.78
N ASP A 160 0.72 -9.08 22.89
CA ASP A 160 0.91 -7.67 23.17
C ASP A 160 -0.39 -6.91 22.88
N GLN A 161 -0.89 -6.19 23.90
CA GLN A 161 -2.09 -5.37 23.79
C GLN A 161 -1.84 -4.14 22.91
N ASP A 162 -0.62 -3.61 22.86
CA ASP A 162 -0.28 -2.45 22.04
C ASP A 162 -0.36 -2.79 20.54
N HIS A 163 -0.18 -4.06 20.17
CA HIS A 163 -0.31 -4.52 18.79
C HIS A 163 -1.76 -4.72 18.34
N GLN A 164 -2.74 -4.79 19.25
CA GLN A 164 -4.15 -4.98 18.86
C GLN A 164 -4.65 -3.86 17.95
N GLY A 165 -4.20 -2.63 18.19
CA GLY A 165 -4.48 -1.48 17.32
C GLY A 165 -3.98 -1.67 15.89
N LEU A 166 -2.87 -2.39 15.68
CA LEU A 166 -2.37 -2.67 14.33
C LEU A 166 -3.31 -3.60 13.55
N TYR A 167 -3.82 -4.64 14.19
CA TYR A 167 -4.80 -5.54 13.57
C TYR A 167 -6.09 -4.80 13.30
N VAL A 168 -6.61 -4.06 14.27
CA VAL A 168 -7.82 -3.24 14.10
C VAL A 168 -7.68 -2.27 12.92
N ALA A 169 -6.55 -1.57 12.80
CA ALA A 169 -6.27 -0.72 11.64
C ALA A 169 -6.19 -1.53 10.34
N ALA A 170 -5.48 -2.65 10.33
CA ALA A 170 -5.32 -3.50 9.15
C ALA A 170 -6.67 -4.04 8.64
N TYR A 171 -7.58 -4.44 9.53
CA TYR A 171 -8.92 -4.88 9.14
C TYR A 171 -9.79 -3.71 8.66
N ALA A 172 -9.73 -2.56 9.33
CA ALA A 172 -10.51 -1.39 8.97
C ALA A 172 -10.14 -0.81 7.59
N LEU A 173 -8.85 -0.81 7.25
CA LEU A 173 -8.34 -0.36 5.95
C LEU A 173 -8.81 -1.20 4.77
N ASN A 174 -9.14 -2.47 5.04
CA ASN A 174 -9.34 -3.49 4.02
C ASN A 174 -10.79 -3.99 3.97
N ARG A 175 -11.73 -3.18 4.48
CA ARG A 175 -13.16 -3.43 4.31
C ARG A 175 -13.57 -3.16 2.86
N HIS A 176 -14.24 -4.12 2.24
CA HIS A 176 -14.93 -3.94 0.96
C HIS A 176 -16.42 -3.76 1.22
N GLY A 177 -16.92 -2.53 0.99
CA GLY A 177 -18.33 -2.22 1.24
C GLY A 177 -18.71 -2.38 2.72
N ALA A 178 -19.75 -3.17 2.99
CA ALA A 178 -20.18 -3.47 4.35
C ALA A 178 -19.42 -4.64 5.00
N ASP A 179 -18.76 -5.48 4.20
CA ASP A 179 -18.19 -6.74 4.66
C ASP A 179 -16.98 -6.50 5.56
N VAL A 180 -17.04 -7.07 6.77
CA VAL A 180 -15.92 -7.11 7.71
C VAL A 180 -15.08 -8.33 7.36
N LEU A 181 -13.76 -8.16 7.27
CA LEU A 181 -12.87 -9.29 7.05
C LEU A 181 -12.95 -10.25 8.23
N HIS A 182 -13.23 -11.52 7.96
CA HIS A 182 -13.22 -12.57 8.98
C HIS A 182 -11.79 -13.05 9.22
N ALA A 183 -11.42 -13.32 10.49
CA ALA A 183 -10.09 -13.79 10.88
C ALA A 183 -9.64 -15.03 10.09
N ASP A 184 -10.51 -16.02 9.93
CA ASP A 184 -10.24 -17.20 9.09
C ASP A 184 -9.86 -16.87 7.65
N THR A 185 -10.47 -15.84 7.06
CA THR A 185 -10.18 -15.42 5.68
C THR A 185 -8.79 -14.78 5.61
N VAL A 186 -8.42 -13.97 6.60
CA VAL A 186 -7.09 -13.37 6.74
C VAL A 186 -6.03 -14.46 6.94
N ALA A 187 -6.29 -15.42 7.83
CA ALA A 187 -5.39 -16.56 8.06
C ALA A 187 -5.20 -17.43 6.82
N LYS A 188 -6.26 -17.65 6.03
CA LYS A 188 -6.15 -18.34 4.73
C LYS A 188 -5.37 -17.51 3.71
N ALA A 189 -5.60 -16.20 3.65
CA ALA A 189 -4.93 -15.29 2.73
C ALA A 189 -3.42 -15.20 2.98
N TYR A 190 -2.97 -15.35 4.23
CA TYR A 190 -1.54 -15.42 4.55
C TYR A 190 -0.80 -16.49 3.75
N ARG A 191 -1.47 -17.60 3.41
CA ARG A 191 -0.90 -18.69 2.60
C ARG A 191 -0.65 -18.29 1.14
N ALA A 192 -1.21 -17.18 0.68
CA ALA A 192 -1.04 -16.62 -0.66
C ALA A 192 -0.02 -15.46 -0.70
N THR A 193 0.63 -15.15 0.42
CA THR A 193 1.61 -14.05 0.51
C THR A 193 2.91 -14.31 -0.23
N GLY A 194 3.20 -15.58 -0.57
CA GLY A 194 4.44 -15.99 -1.21
C GLY A 194 5.45 -16.56 -0.21
N ASP A 195 6.71 -16.57 -0.61
CA ASP A 195 7.85 -17.02 0.19
C ASP A 195 8.50 -15.84 0.95
N PRO A 196 9.58 -16.05 1.74
CA PRO A 196 10.26 -14.96 2.44
C PRO A 196 10.82 -13.85 1.54
N ALA A 197 11.07 -14.10 0.25
CA ALA A 197 11.51 -13.04 -0.65
C ALA A 197 10.39 -12.00 -0.90
N TRP A 198 9.14 -12.45 -0.95
CA TRP A 198 7.99 -11.54 -0.99
C TRP A 198 7.82 -10.70 0.27
N ASP A 199 8.23 -11.21 1.44
CA ASP A 199 8.26 -10.43 2.67
C ASP A 199 9.29 -9.30 2.61
N ALA A 200 10.47 -9.55 2.05
CA ALA A 200 11.48 -8.53 1.83
C ALA A 200 11.00 -7.43 0.86
N VAL A 201 10.34 -7.81 -0.23
CA VAL A 201 9.71 -6.86 -1.17
C VAL A 201 8.70 -5.97 -0.46
N ARG A 202 7.80 -6.57 0.35
CA ARG A 202 6.81 -5.81 1.11
C ARG A 202 7.43 -4.91 2.17
N ALA A 203 8.47 -5.37 2.87
CA ALA A 203 9.20 -4.53 3.82
C ALA A 203 9.83 -3.31 3.13
N ALA A 204 10.43 -3.48 1.94
CA ALA A 204 10.97 -2.37 1.16
C ALA A 204 9.89 -1.37 0.72
N LEU A 205 8.71 -1.85 0.29
CA LEU A 205 7.56 -0.98 0.00
C LEU A 205 7.11 -0.18 1.23
N VAL A 206 6.97 -0.84 2.38
CA VAL A 206 6.58 -0.17 3.63
C VAL A 206 7.62 0.87 4.03
N ASN A 207 8.90 0.54 3.96
CA ASN A 207 9.99 1.46 4.28
C ASN A 207 10.02 2.68 3.34
N ALA A 208 9.75 2.48 2.04
CA ALA A 208 9.67 3.58 1.08
C ALA A 208 8.53 4.56 1.43
N VAL A 209 7.36 4.05 1.82
CA VAL A 209 6.25 4.90 2.29
C VAL A 209 6.57 5.58 3.62
N ALA A 210 7.14 4.84 4.58
CA ALA A 210 7.53 5.36 5.89
C ALA A 210 8.52 6.52 5.76
N HIS A 211 9.57 6.33 4.94
CA HIS A 211 10.55 7.35 4.62
C HIS A 211 9.92 8.57 3.95
N HIS A 212 9.03 8.37 2.99
CA HIS A 212 8.34 9.47 2.31
C HIS A 212 7.47 10.32 3.27
N VAL A 213 6.71 9.64 4.13
CA VAL A 213 5.80 10.30 5.09
C VAL A 213 6.59 10.94 6.25
N GLY A 214 7.79 10.43 6.56
CA GLY A 214 8.60 10.88 7.69
C GLY A 214 8.16 10.24 9.00
N ILE A 215 7.83 8.94 8.97
CA ILE A 215 7.44 8.15 10.15
C ILE A 215 8.31 6.89 10.25
N ASP A 216 8.58 6.42 11.46
CA ASP A 216 9.11 5.07 11.66
C ASP A 216 7.95 4.06 11.66
N ALA A 217 7.90 3.17 10.67
CA ALA A 217 6.84 2.17 10.55
C ALA A 217 6.72 1.28 11.80
N ARG A 218 7.83 1.00 12.51
CA ARG A 218 7.83 0.16 13.71
C ARG A 218 7.36 0.88 14.96
N SER A 219 7.33 2.21 14.94
CA SER A 219 6.83 3.02 16.06
C SER A 219 5.29 3.09 16.07
N LEU A 220 4.61 2.60 15.02
CA LEU A 220 3.17 2.75 14.86
C LEU A 220 2.33 2.25 16.06
N PRO A 221 2.64 1.12 16.73
CA PRO A 221 1.91 0.67 17.93
C PRO A 221 1.93 1.66 19.09
N HIS A 222 2.99 2.48 19.17
CA HIS A 222 3.15 3.49 20.20
C HIS A 222 2.57 4.85 19.79
N LEU A 223 2.41 5.09 18.48
CA LEU A 223 1.85 6.33 17.96
C LEU A 223 0.32 6.33 17.93
N ILE A 224 -0.29 5.17 17.67
CA ILE A 224 -1.74 5.00 17.58
C ILE A 224 -2.19 3.71 18.27
N ARG A 225 -3.34 3.77 18.93
CA ARG A 225 -4.03 2.63 19.56
C ARG A 225 -5.51 2.65 19.17
N PRO A 226 -5.83 2.49 17.87
CA PRO A 226 -7.19 2.61 17.41
C PRO A 226 -8.06 1.51 18.04
N ALA A 227 -9.08 1.94 18.79
CA ALA A 227 -9.99 1.04 19.50
C ALA A 227 -11.47 1.21 19.08
N ASP A 228 -11.80 2.28 18.35
CA ASP A 228 -13.18 2.60 17.94
C ASP A 228 -13.45 2.20 16.47
N PRO A 229 -14.23 1.12 16.23
CA PRO A 229 -14.53 0.65 14.88
C PRO A 229 -15.32 1.64 14.02
N LEU A 230 -16.13 2.53 14.63
CA LEU A 230 -16.96 3.49 13.89
C LEU A 230 -16.08 4.60 13.29
N ARG A 231 -15.18 5.16 14.09
CA ARG A 231 -14.22 6.18 13.64
C ARG A 231 -13.28 5.63 12.58
N LEU A 232 -12.86 4.38 12.72
CA LEU A 232 -12.05 3.68 11.72
C LEU A 232 -12.79 3.42 10.40
N THR A 233 -14.11 3.24 10.44
CA THR A 233 -14.91 3.10 9.22
C THR A 233 -14.91 4.41 8.41
N ALA A 234 -15.01 5.56 9.08
CA ALA A 234 -14.86 6.86 8.41
C ALA A 234 -13.44 7.05 7.83
N PHE A 235 -12.42 6.65 8.59
CA PHE A 235 -11.03 6.66 8.11
C PHE A 235 -10.82 5.77 6.88
N GLY A 236 -11.39 4.55 6.86
CA GLY A 236 -11.31 3.66 5.70
C GLY A 236 -11.87 4.30 4.41
N ARG A 237 -12.92 5.12 4.52
CA ARG A 237 -13.43 5.90 3.37
C ARG A 237 -12.44 6.95 2.88
N LEU A 238 -11.74 7.63 3.79
CA LEU A 238 -10.66 8.56 3.42
C LEU A 238 -9.51 7.84 2.74
N VAL A 239 -9.10 6.68 3.23
CA VAL A 239 -8.06 5.86 2.59
C VAL A 239 -8.49 5.41 1.19
N ALA A 240 -9.73 4.94 1.03
CA ALA A 240 -10.27 4.58 -0.28
C ALA A 240 -10.30 5.78 -1.24
N GLN A 241 -10.65 6.97 -0.74
CA GLN A 241 -10.59 8.22 -1.51
C GLN A 241 -9.15 8.57 -1.90
N SER A 242 -8.18 8.47 -0.98
CA SER A 242 -6.76 8.71 -1.26
C SER A 242 -6.23 7.76 -2.34
N CYS A 243 -6.57 6.46 -2.25
CA CYS A 243 -6.20 5.47 -3.26
C CYS A 243 -6.85 5.70 -4.63
N ARG A 244 -8.07 6.25 -4.68
CA ARG A 244 -8.71 6.65 -5.94
C ARG A 244 -7.99 7.84 -6.55
N LEU A 245 -7.72 8.88 -5.77
CA LEU A 245 -7.03 10.08 -6.25
C LEU A 245 -5.60 9.78 -6.68
N ALA A 246 -4.88 8.91 -5.96
CA ALA A 246 -3.53 8.49 -6.30
C ALA A 246 -3.43 7.75 -7.65
N ARG A 247 -4.52 7.10 -8.08
CA ARG A 247 -4.61 6.43 -9.39
C ARG A 247 -5.19 7.31 -10.50
N GLY A 248 -5.77 8.46 -10.16
CA GLY A 248 -6.46 9.33 -11.12
C GLY A 248 -5.53 9.81 -12.22
N ASN A 249 -6.11 10.19 -13.38
CA ASN A 249 -5.41 10.59 -14.60
C ASN A 249 -4.23 11.53 -14.33
N THR A 250 -3.03 10.97 -14.24
CA THR A 250 -1.79 11.73 -14.22
C THR A 250 -1.62 12.30 -15.62
N LEU A 251 -2.05 13.55 -15.82
CA LEU A 251 -1.73 14.34 -17.03
C LEU A 251 -0.21 14.32 -17.33
N ARG A 252 0.60 14.02 -16.30
CA ARG A 252 2.07 13.91 -16.33
C ARG A 252 2.60 12.48 -16.57
N GLY A 253 1.73 11.51 -16.84
CA GLY A 253 2.10 10.10 -17.02
C GLY A 253 2.51 9.37 -15.74
N PHE A 254 2.74 8.06 -15.87
CA PHE A 254 3.15 7.19 -14.76
C PHE A 254 4.61 7.40 -14.35
N ALA A 255 4.93 7.00 -13.11
CA ALA A 255 6.31 6.99 -12.62
C ALA A 255 7.10 5.86 -13.27
N SER A 256 8.40 6.06 -13.47
CA SER A 256 9.28 5.02 -13.97
C SER A 256 9.76 4.14 -12.80
N PRO A 257 9.87 2.80 -12.95
CA PRO A 257 10.54 1.97 -11.93
C PRO A 257 12.02 2.34 -11.74
N HIS A 258 12.61 3.10 -12.68
CA HIS A 258 13.97 3.63 -12.58
C HIS A 258 14.06 4.99 -11.87
N ASP A 259 12.92 5.61 -11.54
CA ASP A 259 12.93 6.85 -10.77
C ASP A 259 13.47 6.57 -9.36
N THR A 260 14.24 7.51 -8.83
CA THR A 260 14.63 7.45 -7.40
C THR A 260 13.41 7.64 -6.51
N LEU A 261 13.47 7.16 -5.27
CA LEU A 261 12.40 7.39 -4.29
C LEU A 261 12.11 8.88 -4.07
N GLN A 262 13.13 9.73 -4.15
CA GLN A 262 12.97 11.18 -4.06
C GLN A 262 12.18 11.73 -5.24
N MET A 263 12.51 11.33 -6.47
CA MET A 263 11.76 11.74 -7.67
C MET A 263 10.29 11.28 -7.61
N MET A 264 10.05 10.04 -7.19
CA MET A 264 8.68 9.52 -6.98
C MET A 264 7.95 10.33 -5.90
N SER A 265 8.63 10.68 -4.81
CA SER A 265 8.08 11.48 -3.71
C SER A 265 7.68 12.88 -4.15
N ASP A 266 8.54 13.56 -4.91
CA ASP A 266 8.26 14.92 -5.38
C ASP A 266 7.11 14.93 -6.38
N ARG A 267 7.06 13.94 -7.28
CA ARG A 267 5.92 13.75 -8.18
C ARG A 267 4.62 13.49 -7.42
N ALA A 268 4.66 12.62 -6.41
CA ALA A 268 3.51 12.30 -5.56
C ALA A 268 2.94 13.53 -4.85
N ARG A 269 3.80 14.40 -4.28
CA ARG A 269 3.38 15.65 -3.63
C ARG A 269 2.72 16.62 -4.59
N VAL A 270 3.25 16.74 -5.82
CA VAL A 270 2.64 17.60 -6.85
C VAL A 270 1.28 17.04 -7.27
N HIS A 271 1.20 15.73 -7.53
CA HIS A 271 -0.05 15.06 -7.91
C HIS A 271 -1.12 15.20 -6.81
N ALA A 272 -0.74 14.97 -5.56
CA ALA A 272 -1.65 15.08 -4.42
C ALA A 272 -2.25 16.49 -4.30
N ARG A 273 -1.41 17.54 -4.38
CA ARG A 273 -1.87 18.93 -4.36
C ARG A 273 -2.85 19.23 -5.48
N GLU A 274 -2.54 18.80 -6.71
CA GLU A 274 -3.44 19.00 -7.85
C GLU A 274 -4.76 18.24 -7.70
N ALA A 275 -4.72 16.98 -7.26
CA ALA A 275 -5.90 16.14 -7.10
C ALA A 275 -6.83 16.65 -6.00
N VAL A 276 -6.28 17.05 -4.85
CA VAL A 276 -7.05 17.63 -3.74
C VAL A 276 -7.59 19.02 -4.10
N SER A 277 -6.83 19.85 -4.80
CA SER A 277 -7.31 21.16 -5.27
C SER A 277 -8.54 21.03 -6.18
N ARG A 278 -8.56 20.03 -7.08
CA ARG A 278 -9.73 19.78 -7.94
C ARG A 278 -10.98 19.38 -7.16
N LEU A 279 -10.84 18.60 -6.09
CA LEU A 279 -11.96 18.24 -5.22
C LEU A 279 -12.59 19.47 -4.54
N ARG A 280 -11.77 20.45 -4.14
CA ARG A 280 -12.25 21.67 -3.51
C ARG A 280 -13.01 22.60 -4.46
N VAL A 281 -12.72 22.54 -5.76
CA VAL A 281 -13.41 23.35 -6.78
C VAL A 281 -14.75 22.71 -7.19
N ALA A 282 -14.86 21.38 -7.07
CA ALA A 282 -16.04 20.63 -7.51
C ALA A 282 -17.13 20.47 -6.45
N GLY A 283 -16.89 20.85 -5.20
CA GLY A 283 -17.83 20.74 -4.07
C GLY A 283 -18.06 22.06 -3.38
#